data_AF-A0A4U9YBG7-F1
#
_entry.id   AF-A0A4U9YBG7-F1
#
_cell.length_a   1.000
_cell.length_b   1.000
_cell.length_c   1.000
_cell.angle_alpha   90.00
_cell.angle_beta   90.00
_cell.angle_gamma   90.00
#
_symmetry.space_group_name_H-M   'P 1'
#
loop_
_entity.id
_entity.type
_entity.pdbx_description
1 polymer ?
#
loop_
_entity_poly.entity_id
_entity_poly.type
_entity_poly.pdbx_seq_one_letter_code
_entity_poly.pdbx_strand_id
1 'polypeptide(L)' 'MANELQPLSLLFQNRLFRIPDYQRGYAWQQSQLADFWDDLINLQDGRYHYTGLLSLKNLKSSETTSWRSDLWMVSKG' A
#
# COMPACT_ATOMS: atom_id res chain seq x y z
N MET A 1 0.94 -4.64 17.25
CA MET A 1 0.68 -3.32 16.63
C MET A 1 0.02 -3.56 15.27
N ALA A 2 -1.26 -3.92 15.21
CA ALA A 2 -1.95 -4.09 13.93
C ALA A 2 -3.45 -4.14 14.20
N ASN A 3 -4.09 -2.96 14.26
CA ASN A 3 -5.53 -2.73 14.03
C ASN A 3 -5.94 -1.26 14.20
N GLU A 4 -4.98 -0.33 14.22
CA GLU A 4 -5.26 1.09 14.38
C GLU A 4 -5.30 1.79 13.04
N LEU A 5 -6.18 2.78 12.89
CA LEU A 5 -6.21 3.66 11.74
C LEU A 5 -4.89 4.43 11.66
N GLN A 6 -4.29 4.45 10.47
CA GLN A 6 -3.03 5.14 10.22
C GLN A 6 -3.22 6.08 9.01
N PRO A 7 -2.74 7.34 9.10
CA PRO A 7 -2.63 8.21 7.94
C PRO A 7 -1.79 7.57 6.84
N LEU A 8 -2.21 7.77 5.59
CA LEU A 8 -1.51 7.25 4.42
C LEU A 8 -0.06 7.76 4.34
N SER A 9 0.20 8.99 4.80
CA SER A 9 1.54 9.57 4.87
C SER A 9 2.46 8.81 5.80
N LEU A 10 1.98 8.38 6.97
CA LEU A 10 2.77 7.57 7.89
C LEU A 10 3.02 6.17 7.31
N LEU A 11 2.06 5.59 6.60
CA LEU A 11 2.17 4.25 6.03
C LEU A 11 3.47 4.06 5.21
N PHE A 12 3.82 5.03 4.37
CA PHE A 12 4.98 4.95 3.47
C PHE A 12 6.29 5.52 4.04
N GLN A 13 6.31 5.95 5.30
CA GLN A 13 7.55 6.41 5.94
C GLN A 13 8.41 5.22 6.39
N ASN A 14 9.69 5.24 6.00
CA ASN A 14 10.74 4.28 6.41
C ASN A 14 10.34 2.81 6.23
N ARG A 15 9.50 2.51 5.22
CA ARG A 15 9.00 1.18 4.93
C ARG A 15 9.06 0.91 3.44
N LEU A 16 9.53 -0.28 3.09
CA LEU A 16 9.44 -0.83 1.74
C LEU A 16 8.27 -1.81 1.68
N PHE A 17 7.38 -1.63 0.71
CA PHE A 17 6.30 -2.58 0.43
C PHE A 17 6.61 -3.32 -0.87
N ARG A 18 6.47 -4.65 -0.84
CA ARG A 18 6.54 -5.49 -2.03
C ARG A 18 5.17 -6.08 -2.31
N ILE A 19 4.71 -5.94 -3.55
CA ILE A 19 3.53 -6.65 -4.04
C ILE A 19 3.97 -8.09 -4.36
N PRO A 20 3.34 -9.12 -3.79
CA PRO A 20 3.71 -10.50 -4.07
C PRO A 20 3.34 -10.90 -5.50
N ASP A 21 4.10 -11.84 -6.07
CA ASP A 21 3.98 -12.25 -7.49
C ASP A 21 2.61 -12.88 -7.84
N TYR A 22 1.91 -13.42 -6.84
CA TYR A 22 0.58 -14.00 -6.98
C TYR A 22 -0.56 -12.95 -6.94
N GLN A 23 -0.25 -11.67 -6.71
CA GLN A 23 -1.26 -10.62 -6.69
C GLN A 23 -1.74 -10.31 -8.10
N ARG A 24 -3.04 -10.11 -8.27
CA ARG A 24 -3.61 -9.64 -9.53
C ARG A 24 -3.00 -8.27 -9.89
N GLY A 25 -2.68 -8.07 -11.16
CA GLY A 25 -2.25 -6.78 -11.67
C GLY A 25 -3.28 -5.67 -11.40
N TYR A 26 -2.80 -4.43 -11.38
CA TYR A 26 -3.65 -3.25 -11.30
C TYR A 26 -4.69 -3.26 -12.42
N ALA A 27 -5.96 -3.08 -12.05
CA ALA A 27 -7.09 -3.25 -12.96
C ALA A 27 -8.11 -2.12 -12.85
N TRP A 28 -7.81 -1.05 -12.10
CA TRP A 28 -8.67 0.12 -12.10
C TRP A 28 -8.60 0.80 -13.47
N GLN A 29 -9.76 1.24 -13.93
CA GLN A 29 -10.02 1.98 -15.14
C GLN A 29 -10.31 3.44 -14.77
N GLN A 30 -10.41 4.29 -15.79
CA GLN A 30 -10.63 5.72 -15.60
C GLN A 30 -11.90 6.03 -14.78
N SER A 31 -12.96 5.24 -14.93
CA SER A 31 -14.20 5.41 -14.16
C SER A 31 -13.96 5.22 -12.66
N GLN A 32 -13.31 4.13 -12.26
CA GLN A 32 -13.02 3.88 -10.85
C GLN A 32 -12.08 4.91 -10.24
N LEU A 33 -11.15 5.46 -11.04
CA LEU A 33 -10.32 6.59 -10.61
C LEU A 33 -11.17 7.85 -10.39
N ALA A 34 -12.08 8.18 -11.30
CA ALA A 34 -12.97 9.33 -11.17
C ALA A 34 -13.87 9.19 -9.93
N ASP A 35 -14.51 8.03 -9.75
CA ASP A 35 -15.37 7.75 -8.58
C ASP A 35 -14.59 7.94 -7.26
N PHE A 36 -13.34 7.45 -7.22
CA PHE A 36 -12.47 7.63 -6.04
C PHE A 36 -12.17 9.11 -5.75
N TRP A 37 -11.88 9.92 -6.76
CA TRP A 37 -11.63 11.35 -6.57
C TRP A 37 -12.88 12.09 -6.12
N ASP A 38 -14.04 11.74 -6.67
CA ASP A 38 -15.31 12.33 -6.29
C ASP A 38 -15.64 12.03 -4.80
N ASP A 39 -15.36 10.83 -4.32
CA ASP A 39 -15.52 10.47 -2.90
C ASP A 39 -14.64 11.33 -1.97
N LEU A 40 -13.43 11.69 -2.42
CA LEU A 40 -12.52 12.55 -1.66
C LEU A 40 -12.94 14.03 -1.68
N ILE A 41 -13.39 14.53 -2.84
CA ILE A 41 -13.81 15.92 -3.01
C ILE A 41 -15.12 16.18 -2.25
N ASN A 42 -16.03 15.22 -2.24
CA ASN A 42 -17.32 15.33 -1.54
C ASN A 42 -17.23 15.09 -0.03
N LEU A 43 -16.04 14.84 0.51
CA LEU A 43 -15.85 14.63 1.94
C LEU A 43 -16.12 15.92 2.72
N GLN A 44 -16.99 15.86 3.72
CA GLN A 44 -17.29 17.00 4.58
C GLN A 44 -16.07 17.42 5.40
N ASP A 45 -15.94 18.73 5.62
CA ASP A 45 -14.89 19.29 6.47
C ASP A 45 -14.85 18.63 7.85
N GLY A 46 -13.63 18.33 8.31
CA GLY A 46 -13.40 17.68 9.61
C GLY A 46 -13.65 16.18 9.65
N ARG A 47 -14.01 15.55 8.52
CA ARG A 47 -14.10 14.08 8.42
C ARG A 47 -12.85 13.48 7.77
N TYR A 48 -12.61 12.21 8.07
CA TYR A 48 -11.56 11.41 7.45
C TYR A 48 -12.18 10.42 6.47
N HIS A 49 -11.59 10.28 5.28
CA HIS A 49 -11.94 9.23 4.34
C HIS A 49 -11.21 7.93 4.75
N TYR A 50 -11.97 6.84 4.87
CA TYR A 50 -11.39 5.52 5.12
C TYR A 50 -10.99 4.88 3.79
N THR A 51 -9.68 4.89 3.49
CA THR A 51 -9.13 4.41 2.21
C THR A 51 -9.03 2.88 2.09
N GLY A 52 -9.44 2.14 3.11
CA GLY A 52 -9.48 0.68 3.10
C GLY A 52 -8.49 0.00 4.05
N LEU A 53 -8.39 -1.33 3.91
CA LEU A 53 -7.57 -2.19 4.76
C LEU A 53 -6.38 -2.74 3.96
N LEU A 54 -5.18 -2.67 4.56
CA LEU A 54 -3.99 -3.33 4.03
C LEU A 54 -3.59 -4.50 4.93
N SER A 55 -3.57 -5.70 4.36
CA SER A 55 -3.03 -6.89 5.02
C SER A 55 -1.55 -7.03 4.70
N LEU A 56 -0.71 -6.86 5.71
CA LEU A 56 0.74 -6.85 5.57
C LEU A 56 1.35 -8.09 6.22
N LYS A 57 2.34 -8.68 5.55
CA LYS A 57 3.21 -9.70 6.13
C LYS A 57 4.61 -9.10 6.29
N ASN A 58 5.11 -9.08 7.52
CA ASN A 58 6.52 -8.74 7.77
C ASN A 58 7.42 -9.87 7.23
N LEU A 59 8.48 -9.47 6.54
CA LEU A 59 9.39 -10.38 5.86
C LEU A 59 10.74 -10.35 6.57
N LYS A 60 11.29 -11.53 6.85
CA LYS A 60 12.64 -11.65 7.41
C LYS A 60 13.67 -11.60 6.29
N SER A 61 14.89 -11.13 6.58
CA SER A 61 15.97 -11.08 5.58
C SER A 61 16.31 -12.44 4.96
N SER A 62 16.04 -13.54 5.66
CA SER A 62 16.21 -14.88 5.09
C SER A 62 15.20 -15.19 3.96
N GLU A 63 13.99 -14.61 4.03
CA GLU A 63 12.93 -14.80 3.03
C GLU A 63 13.15 -13.96 1.77
N THR A 64 14.01 -12.94 1.80
CA THR A 64 14.30 -12.06 0.65
C THR A 64 15.42 -12.58 -0.25
N THR A 65 16.25 -13.52 0.24
CA THR A 65 17.37 -14.12 -0.51
C THR A 65 16.93 -14.84 -1.78
N SER A 66 15.68 -15.30 -1.85
CA SER A 66 15.13 -15.98 -3.02
C SER A 66 14.65 -15.02 -4.12
N TRP A 67 14.60 -13.71 -3.85
CA TRP A 67 14.00 -12.71 -4.74
C TRP A 67 14.99 -12.25 -5.81
N ARG A 68 15.07 -12.99 -6.91
CA ARG A 68 16.04 -12.75 -7.99
C ARG A 68 16.10 -11.30 -8.49
N SER A 69 14.99 -10.76 -9.00
CA SER A 69 14.94 -9.44 -9.65
C SER A 69 14.86 -8.26 -8.68
N ASP A 70 14.45 -8.52 -7.44
CA ASP A 70 14.00 -7.48 -6.50
C ASP A 70 14.97 -7.30 -5.32
N LEU A 71 15.99 -8.16 -5.20
CA LEU A 71 17.04 -8.10 -4.18
C LEU A 71 17.71 -6.73 -4.11
N TRP A 72 17.85 -6.04 -5.24
CA TRP A 72 18.45 -4.70 -5.28
C TRP A 72 17.67 -3.68 -4.46
N MET A 73 16.33 -3.78 -4.39
CA MET A 73 15.49 -2.86 -3.62
C MET A 73 15.75 -2.96 -2.12
N VAL A 74 16.06 -4.17 -1.63
CA VAL A 74 16.39 -4.41 -0.23
C VAL A 74 17.83 -4.00 0.08
N SER A 75 18.74 -4.08 -0.89
CA SER A 75 20.17 -3.76 -0.70
C SER A 75 20.49 -2.24 -0.67
N LYS A 76 19.54 -1.39 -1.11
CA LYS A 76 19.73 0.06 -1.27
C LYS A 76 18.93 0.91 -0.27
N GLY A 77 17.97 0.31 0.43
CA GLY A 77 17.22 0.94 1.52
C GLY A 77 17.90 0.73 2.86
#